data_AF-A0A1B6LEI3-F1
#
_entry.id   AF-A0A1B6LEI3-F1
#
_cell.length_a   1.000
_cell.length_b   1.000
_cell.length_c   1.000
_cell.angle_alpha   90.00
_cell.angle_beta   90.00
_cell.angle_gamma   90.00
#
_symmetry.space_group_name_H-M   'P 1'
#
loop_
_entity.id
_entity.type
_entity.pdbx_description
1 polymer ?
#
loop_
_entity_poly.entity_id
_entity_poly.type
_entity_poly.pdbx_seq_one_letter_code
_entity_poly.pdbx_strand_id
1 'polypeptide(L)'
;ESLLHREMSAANKKLQTLAQRFRDSHTAYEWLQKNRSKFRCNIYGPIMLEINCGEDVAKYVEFIIPHRDLTAFVCEDKDDMNMFMRTVRDEMGLRINVAQAPKNFSRPVRENFQPLV
;
A
#
# COMPACT_ATOMS: atom_id res chain seq x y z
N GLU A 1 -0.20 -24.72 -16.25
CA GLU A 1 0.63 -23.53 -16.01
C GLU A 1 1.38 -23.68 -14.69
N SER A 2 2.57 -23.12 -14.53
CA SER A 2 3.33 -23.18 -13.27
C SER A 2 2.83 -22.15 -12.26
N LEU A 3 2.95 -22.45 -10.95
CA LEU A 3 2.51 -21.55 -9.86
C LEU A 3 3.16 -20.17 -9.96
N LEU A 4 4.48 -20.13 -10.23
CA LEU A 4 5.24 -18.89 -10.40
C LEU A 4 4.73 -18.03 -11.56
N HIS A 5 4.31 -18.66 -12.68
CA HIS A 5 3.77 -17.94 -13.81
C HIS A 5 2.44 -17.27 -13.47
N ARG A 6 1.58 -17.98 -12.72
CA ARG A 6 0.28 -17.45 -12.27
C ARG A 6 0.46 -16.24 -11.34
N GLU A 7 1.38 -16.32 -10.37
CA GLU A 7 1.65 -15.21 -9.45
C GLU A 7 2.23 -13.99 -10.16
N MET A 8 3.20 -14.20 -11.06
CA MET A 8 3.78 -13.11 -11.85
C MET A 8 2.73 -12.43 -12.75
N SER A 9 1.85 -13.21 -13.38
CA SER A 9 0.73 -12.70 -14.18
C SER A 9 -0.23 -11.86 -13.34
N ALA A 10 -0.57 -12.30 -12.13
CA ALA A 10 -1.44 -11.56 -11.22
C ALA A 10 -0.78 -10.25 -10.74
N ALA A 11 0.49 -10.29 -10.35
CA ALA A 11 1.25 -9.11 -9.95
C ALA A 11 1.33 -8.07 -11.08
N ASN A 12 1.61 -8.51 -12.30
CA ASN A 12 1.68 -7.63 -13.47
C ASN A 12 0.33 -6.97 -13.77
N LYS A 13 -0.78 -7.70 -13.67
CA LYS A 13 -2.14 -7.15 -13.85
C LYS A 13 -2.47 -6.09 -12.81
N LYS A 14 -2.11 -6.32 -11.54
CA LYS A 14 -2.29 -5.34 -10.45
C LYS A 14 -1.48 -4.07 -10.72
N LEU A 15 -0.21 -4.22 -11.11
CA LEU A 15 0.67 -3.10 -11.43
C LEU A 15 0.16 -2.29 -12.64
N GLN A 16 -0.30 -2.96 -13.70
CA GLN A 16 -0.91 -2.32 -14.86
C GLN A 16 -2.17 -1.53 -14.48
N THR A 17 -3.02 -2.11 -13.62
CA THR A 17 -4.22 -1.44 -13.11
C THR A 17 -3.87 -0.18 -12.32
N LEU A 18 -2.85 -0.27 -11.46
CA LEU A 18 -2.31 0.86 -10.70
C LEU A 18 -1.81 1.97 -11.65
N ALA A 19 -1.02 1.62 -12.67
CA ALA A 19 -0.50 2.56 -13.65
C ALA A 19 -1.61 3.27 -14.44
N GLN A 20 -2.69 2.56 -14.79
CA GLN A 20 -3.80 3.10 -15.57
C GLN A 20 -4.73 4.01 -14.77
N ARG A 21 -5.07 3.60 -13.53
CA ARG A 21 -6.10 4.25 -12.72
C ARG A 21 -5.56 5.19 -11.65
N PHE A 22 -4.35 4.94 -11.15
CA PHE A 22 -3.79 5.61 -9.99
C PHE A 22 -2.32 6.01 -10.24
N ARG A 23 -2.13 6.93 -11.21
CA ARG A 23 -0.81 7.34 -11.69
C ARG A 23 0.10 7.83 -10.57
N ASP A 24 -0.39 8.66 -9.66
CA ASP A 24 0.42 9.20 -8.56
C ASP A 24 0.96 8.10 -7.64
N SER A 25 0.10 7.14 -7.26
CA SER A 25 0.52 5.98 -6.47
C SER A 25 1.47 5.06 -7.24
N HIS A 26 1.29 4.89 -8.54
CA HIS A 26 2.24 4.15 -9.38
C HIS A 26 3.61 4.82 -9.40
N THR A 27 3.67 6.13 -9.65
CA THR A 27 4.93 6.88 -9.68
C THR A 27 5.61 6.88 -8.31
N ALA A 28 4.86 7.04 -7.22
CA ALA A 28 5.38 6.93 -5.86
C ALA A 28 5.93 5.52 -5.58
N TYR A 29 5.26 4.47 -6.05
CA TYR A 29 5.72 3.09 -5.91
C TYR A 29 7.04 2.86 -6.65
N GLU A 30 7.14 3.25 -7.91
CA GLU A 30 8.38 3.10 -8.69
C GLU A 30 9.55 3.87 -8.05
N TRP A 31 9.27 5.06 -7.52
CA TRP A 31 10.27 5.83 -6.78
C TRP A 31 10.69 5.09 -5.51
N LEU A 32 9.74 4.59 -4.73
CA LEU A 32 10.01 3.84 -3.49
C LEU A 32 10.89 2.62 -3.78
N GLN A 33 10.57 1.83 -4.80
CA GLN A 33 11.36 0.65 -5.19
C GLN A 33 12.82 1.00 -5.50
N LYS A 34 13.08 2.15 -6.14
CA LYS A 34 14.44 2.62 -6.47
C LYS A 34 15.19 3.21 -5.28
N ASN A 35 14.48 3.55 -4.19
CA ASN A 35 15.01 4.31 -3.06
C ASN A 35 14.85 3.57 -1.71
N ARG A 36 14.55 2.26 -1.72
CA ARG A 36 14.34 1.48 -0.48
C ARG A 36 15.50 1.57 0.50
N SER A 37 16.74 1.66 0.01
CA SER A 37 17.94 1.79 0.85
C SER A 37 18.05 3.11 1.64
N LYS A 38 17.19 4.10 1.35
CA LYS A 38 17.15 5.37 2.09
C LYS A 38 16.38 5.27 3.40
N PHE A 39 15.56 4.24 3.58
CA PHE A 39 14.69 4.07 4.73
C PHE A 39 15.28 3.09 5.72
N ARG A 40 15.00 3.32 7.01
CA ARG A 40 15.50 2.49 8.11
C ARG A 40 14.64 1.25 8.30
N CYS A 41 13.33 1.40 8.10
CA CYS A 41 12.32 0.37 8.21
C CYS A 41 11.55 0.23 6.89
N ASN A 42 10.66 -0.75 6.82
CA ASN A 42 9.96 -1.02 5.59
C ASN A 42 8.81 -0.04 5.35
N ILE A 43 8.66 0.33 4.08
CA ILE A 43 7.47 0.99 3.56
C ILE A 43 6.79 -0.01 2.61
N TYR A 44 5.56 -0.37 2.94
CA TYR A 44 4.73 -1.29 2.18
C TYR A 44 3.80 -0.53 1.24
N GLY A 45 3.38 -1.20 0.17
CA GLY A 45 2.27 -0.77 -0.66
C GLY A 45 2.67 -0.27 -2.05
N PRO A 46 1.68 0.22 -2.83
CA PRO A 46 0.28 0.42 -2.45
C PRO A 46 -0.42 -0.86 -2.00
N ILE A 47 -1.32 -0.78 -1.02
CA ILE A 47 -1.99 -1.94 -0.39
C ILE A 47 -2.53 -2.95 -1.41
N MET A 48 -3.09 -2.50 -2.54
CA MET A 48 -3.59 -3.38 -3.60
C MET A 48 -2.53 -4.32 -4.21
N LEU A 49 -1.24 -3.98 -4.14
CA LEU A 49 -0.15 -4.84 -4.60
C LEU A 49 0.22 -5.91 -3.56
N GLU A 50 0.00 -5.62 -2.28
CA GLU A 50 0.37 -6.50 -1.14
C GLU A 50 -0.75 -7.50 -0.79
N ILE A 51 -2.02 -7.14 -1.03
CA ILE A 51 -3.16 -8.02 -0.72
C ILE A 51 -3.19 -9.20 -1.69
N ASN A 52 -3.25 -10.42 -1.14
CA ASN A 52 -3.59 -11.63 -1.88
C ASN A 52 -4.90 -12.20 -1.32
N CYS A 53 -5.85 -12.47 -2.21
CA CYS A 53 -7.16 -12.98 -1.82
C CYS A 53 -7.67 -13.96 -2.89
N GLY A 54 -8.58 -14.85 -2.51
CA GLY A 54 -9.24 -15.78 -3.44
C GLY A 54 -10.17 -15.04 -4.40
N GLU A 55 -10.39 -15.61 -5.59
CA GLU A 55 -11.28 -15.03 -6.61
C GLU A 55 -12.72 -14.87 -6.10
N ASP A 56 -13.15 -15.77 -5.21
CA ASP A 56 -14.46 -15.76 -4.55
C ASP A 56 -14.67 -14.56 -3.62
N VAL A 57 -13.59 -14.03 -3.05
CA VAL A 57 -13.63 -12.89 -2.10
C VAL A 57 -13.20 -11.55 -2.72
N ALA A 58 -12.51 -11.56 -3.86
CA ALA A 58 -11.92 -10.37 -4.48
C ALA A 58 -12.94 -9.23 -4.70
N LYS A 59 -14.14 -9.56 -5.21
CA LYS A 59 -15.21 -8.58 -5.44
C LYS A 59 -15.64 -7.82 -4.17
N TYR A 60 -15.57 -8.46 -3.01
CA TYR A 60 -15.92 -7.82 -1.74
C TYR A 60 -14.79 -6.93 -1.25
N VAL A 61 -13.54 -7.36 -1.42
CA VAL A 61 -12.36 -6.53 -1.09
C VAL A 61 -12.38 -5.23 -1.90
N GLU A 62 -12.62 -5.32 -3.22
CA GLU A 62 -12.69 -4.17 -4.12
C GLU A 62 -13.85 -3.22 -3.80
N PHE A 63 -14.97 -3.77 -3.33
CA PHE A 63 -16.16 -2.99 -3.00
C PHE A 63 -16.08 -2.33 -1.62
N ILE A 64 -15.63 -3.08 -0.60
CA ILE A 64 -15.64 -2.66 0.79
C ILE A 64 -14.50 -1.68 1.07
N ILE A 65 -13.31 -1.92 0.50
CA ILE A 65 -12.15 -1.07 0.76
C ILE A 65 -12.15 0.10 -0.22
N PRO A 66 -12.24 1.35 0.26
CA PRO A 66 -12.19 2.52 -0.60
C PRO A 66 -10.88 2.58 -1.39
N HIS A 67 -10.94 3.08 -2.63
CA HIS A 67 -9.75 3.23 -3.47
C HIS A 67 -8.61 3.99 -2.78
N ARG A 68 -8.93 5.03 -2.00
CA ARG A 68 -7.95 5.82 -1.25
C ARG A 68 -7.10 5.00 -0.27
N ASP A 69 -7.66 3.89 0.24
CA ASP A 69 -7.00 3.00 1.20
C ASP A 69 -6.28 1.89 0.43
N LEU A 70 -6.87 1.35 -0.65
CA LEU A 70 -6.19 0.42 -1.55
C LEU A 70 -4.92 1.00 -2.19
N THR A 71 -4.88 2.32 -2.44
CA THR A 71 -3.74 3.01 -3.03
C THR A 71 -2.77 3.60 -2.00
N ALA A 72 -3.03 3.40 -0.71
CA ALA A 72 -2.21 3.94 0.36
C ALA A 72 -0.94 3.10 0.60
N PHE A 73 0.10 3.78 1.10
CA PHE A 73 1.32 3.16 1.58
C PHE A 73 1.28 3.01 3.10
N VAL A 74 1.98 2.02 3.62
CA VAL A 74 2.07 1.79 5.07
C VAL A 74 3.53 1.85 5.51
N CYS A 75 3.83 2.75 6.44
CA CYS A 75 5.18 2.96 6.96
C CYS A 75 5.30 2.40 8.38
N GLU A 76 6.36 1.64 8.66
CA GLU A 76 6.65 1.13 10.01
C GLU A 76 7.18 2.22 10.94
N ASP A 77 8.04 3.10 10.41
CA ASP A 77 8.68 4.16 11.17
C ASP A 77 8.14 5.56 10.83
N LYS A 78 8.10 6.43 11.85
CA LYS A 78 7.53 7.78 11.72
C LYS A 78 8.45 8.73 10.95
N ASP A 79 9.76 8.63 11.14
CA ASP A 79 10.67 9.55 10.44
C ASP A 79 10.81 9.13 8.97
N ASP A 80 10.82 7.82 8.70
CA ASP A 80 10.76 7.29 7.33
C ASP A 80 9.47 7.74 6.63
N MET A 81 8.32 7.71 7.34
CA MET A 81 7.05 8.24 6.83
C MET A 81 7.16 9.73 6.48
N ASN A 82 7.75 10.54 7.37
CA ASN A 82 7.91 11.99 7.14
C ASN A 82 8.83 12.26 5.95
N MET A 83 9.95 11.54 5.85
CA MET A 83 10.89 11.64 4.73
C MET A 83 10.19 11.27 3.43
N PHE A 84 9.48 10.14 3.41
CA PHE A 84 8.74 9.69 2.25
C PHE A 84 7.72 10.76 1.83
N MET A 85 6.82 11.16 2.73
CA MET A 85 5.80 12.17 2.46
C MET A 85 6.39 13.47 1.92
N ARG A 86 7.47 13.98 2.52
CA ARG A 86 8.16 15.19 2.03
C ARG A 86 8.61 15.02 0.58
N THR A 87 9.25 13.91 0.25
CA THR A 87 9.73 13.69 -1.13
C THR A 87 8.59 13.47 -2.12
N VAL A 88 7.67 12.53 -1.86
CA VAL A 88 6.63 12.23 -2.86
C VAL A 88 5.54 13.30 -2.95
N ARG A 89 5.15 13.94 -1.85
CA ARG A 89 4.10 14.97 -1.86
C ARG A 89 4.63 16.36 -2.14
N ASP A 90 5.66 16.79 -1.43
CA ASP A 90 6.10 18.19 -1.48
C ASP A 90 7.09 18.43 -2.64
N GLU A 91 8.02 17.49 -2.88
CA GLU A 91 9.02 17.64 -3.94
C GLU A 91 8.50 17.15 -5.31
N MET A 92 7.79 16.01 -5.35
CA MET A 92 7.28 15.42 -6.59
C MET A 92 5.83 15.83 -6.92
N GLY A 93 5.10 16.43 -5.98
CA GLY A 93 3.72 16.89 -6.19
C GLY A 93 2.67 15.78 -6.29
N LEU A 94 2.98 14.54 -5.84
CA LEU A 94 2.09 13.39 -5.97
C LEU A 94 1.04 13.37 -4.87
N ARG A 95 -0.20 13.01 -5.22
CA ARG A 95 -1.33 12.89 -4.29
C ARG A 95 -1.51 11.44 -3.85
N ILE A 96 -0.83 11.08 -2.78
CA ILE A 96 -0.91 9.75 -2.18
C ILE A 96 -1.36 9.81 -0.73
N ASN A 97 -1.84 8.67 -0.22
CA ASN A 97 -2.11 8.47 1.20
C ASN A 97 -1.03 7.59 1.82
N VAL A 98 -0.69 7.89 3.06
CA VAL A 98 0.27 7.11 3.84
C VAL A 98 -0.30 6.91 5.24
N ALA A 99 -0.25 5.66 5.72
CA ALA A 99 -0.65 5.27 7.06
C ALA A 99 0.58 4.81 7.85
N GLN A 100 0.59 5.10 9.14
CA GLN A 100 1.62 4.59 10.04
C GLN A 100 1.17 3.23 10.62
N ALA A 101 2.02 2.22 10.53
CA ALA A 101 1.78 0.94 11.18
C ALA A 101 1.82 1.09 12.71
N PRO A 102 0.97 0.37 13.46
CA PRO A 102 1.03 0.37 14.91
C PRO A 102 2.35 -0.26 15.38
N LYS A 103 3.01 0.38 16.36
CA LYS A 103 4.29 -0.10 16.92
C LYS A 103 4.15 -1.39 17.74
N ASN A 104 2.95 -1.67 18.24
CA ASN A 104 2.66 -2.79 19.15
C ASN A 104 1.51 -3.63 18.60
N PHE A 105 1.83 -4.78 17.99
CA PHE A 105 0.86 -5.81 17.60
C PHE A 105 0.40 -6.69 18.79
N SER A 106 1.00 -6.49 19.97
CA SER A 106 0.75 -7.30 21.18
C SER A 106 -0.61 -7.06 21.83
N ARG A 107 -1.43 -6.12 21.33
CA ARG A 107 -2.83 -5.97 21.72
C ARG A 107 -3.72 -6.17 20.49
N PRO A 108 -4.74 -7.05 20.55
CA PRO A 108 -5.60 -7.30 19.41
C PRO A 108 -6.37 -6.01 19.04
N VAL A 109 -6.32 -5.63 17.77
CA VAL A 109 -6.92 -4.40 17.20
C VAL A 109 -8.41 -4.25 17.57
N ARG A 110 -9.12 -5.37 17.77
CA ARG A 110 -10.53 -5.40 18.20
C ARG A 110 -10.78 -4.75 19.56
N GLU A 111 -9.81 -4.74 20.48
CA GLU A 111 -9.97 -4.08 21.78
C GLU A 111 -9.95 -2.55 21.66
N ASN A 112 -9.34 -2.01 20.60
CA ASN A 112 -9.24 -0.56 20.37
C ASN A 112 -10.39 0.00 19.52
N PHE A 113 -11.21 -0.85 18.89
CA PHE A 113 -12.34 -0.40 18.09
C PHE A 113 -13.58 -0.28 18.98
N GLN A 114 -13.74 0.86 19.64
CA GLN A 114 -15.01 1.25 20.22
C GLN A 114 -15.81 1.99 19.14
N PRO A 115 -16.81 1.36 18.50
CA PRO A 115 -17.69 2.11 17.63
C PRO A 115 -18.37 3.19 18.46
N LEU A 116 -18.31 4.43 17.98
CA LEU A 116 -19.08 5.53 18.57
C LEU A 116 -20.57 5.17 18.40
N VAL A 117 -21.23 4.91 19.53
CA VAL A 117 -22.67 4.66 19.61
C VAL A 117 -23.41 5.98 19.62
#